data_AF-A0A2V1K5V3-F1
#
_entry.id   AF-A0A2V1K5V3-F1
#
_cell.length_a   1.000
_cell.length_b   1.000
_cell.length_c   1.000
_cell.angle_alpha   90.00
_cell.angle_beta   90.00
_cell.angle_gamma   90.00
#
_symmetry.space_group_name_H-M   'P 1'
#
loop_
_entity.id
_entity.type
_entity.pdbx_description
1 polymer ?
#
loop_
_entity_poly.entity_id
_entity_poly.type
_entity_poly.pdbx_seq_one_letter_code
_entity_poly.pdbx_strand_id
1 'polypeptide(L)' 'MTLTSVDLDPQLIARARDLTGERSNRSVIDLALRRLIASKQKGAMISGIAELADLESQLGAPVIVPDGKK' A
#
# COMPACT_ATOMS: atom_id res chain seq x y z
N MET A 1 -18.56 12.97 -10.24
CA MET A 1 -17.96 12.64 -8.94
C MET A 1 -19.05 12.69 -7.90
N THR A 2 -19.31 11.60 -7.19
CA THR A 2 -20.30 11.57 -6.10
C THR A 2 -19.67 12.19 -4.86
N LEU A 3 -20.30 13.22 -4.31
CA LEU A 3 -19.88 13.86 -3.06
C LEU A 3 -20.63 13.17 -1.92
N THR A 4 -19.89 12.52 -1.03
CA THR A 4 -20.45 11.89 0.18
C THR A 4 -20.06 12.73 1.39
N SER A 5 -21.05 13.14 2.17
CA SER A 5 -20.80 13.79 3.46
C SER A 5 -20.52 12.73 4.52
N VAL A 6 -19.41 12.88 5.24
CA VAL A 6 -18.98 11.96 6.30
C VAL A 6 -18.59 12.79 7.50
N ASP A 7 -19.16 12.47 8.65
CA ASP A 7 -18.78 13.11 9.91
C ASP A 7 -17.47 12.52 10.43
N LEU A 8 -16.54 13.41 10.78
CA LEU A 8 -15.17 13.07 11.17
C LEU A 8 -14.73 14.05 12.24
N ASP A 9 -14.06 13.54 13.27
CA ASP A 9 -13.47 14.39 14.30
C ASP A 9 -12.46 15.37 13.64
N PRO A 10 -12.68 16.69 13.74
CA PRO A 10 -11.79 17.70 13.17
C PRO A 10 -10.36 17.60 13.69
N GLN A 11 -10.16 17.19 14.95
CA GLN A 11 -8.84 17.03 15.56
C GLN A 11 -8.07 15.86 14.93
N LEU A 12 -8.76 14.75 14.65
CA LEU A 12 -8.15 13.59 14.01
C LEU A 12 -7.70 13.92 12.59
N ILE A 13 -8.52 14.63 11.82
CA ILE A 13 -8.17 15.02 10.45
C ILE A 13 -7.04 16.06 10.43
N ALA A 14 -7.01 17.01 11.37
CA ALA A 14 -5.90 17.95 11.51
C ALA A 14 -4.58 17.21 11.77
N ARG A 15 -4.55 16.33 12.77
CA ARG A 15 -3.37 15.52 13.07
C ARG A 15 -2.94 14.65 11.89
N ALA A 16 -3.91 14.05 11.18
CA ALA A 16 -3.62 13.22 10.02
C ALA A 16 -3.04 14.03 8.86
N ARG A 17 -3.47 15.28 8.66
CA ARG A 17 -2.86 16.21 7.69
C ARG A 17 -1.43 16.54 8.05
N ASP A 18 -1.16 16.86 9.32
CA ASP A 18 0.20 17.20 9.78
C ASP A 18 1.17 16.03 9.59
N LEU A 19 0.71 14.79 9.87
CA LEU A 19 1.52 13.58 9.71
C LEU A 19 1.73 13.16 8.26
N THR A 20 0.82 13.51 7.35
CA THR A 20 0.89 13.09 5.94
C THR A 20 1.40 14.20 5.01
N GLY A 21 1.38 15.47 5.45
CA GLY A 21 1.70 16.63 4.63
C GLY A 21 0.63 16.98 3.59
N GLU A 22 -0.53 16.35 3.67
CA GLU A 22 -1.58 16.47 2.67
C GLU A 22 -2.39 17.78 2.79
N ARG A 23 -2.74 18.34 1.64
CA ARG A 23 -3.40 19.65 1.54
C ARG A 23 -4.92 19.58 1.66
N SER A 24 -5.52 18.39 1.49
CA SER A 24 -6.97 18.21 1.53
C SER A 24 -7.38 17.01 2.38
N ASN A 25 -8.50 17.13 3.09
CA ASN A 25 -9.07 16.04 3.89
C ASN A 25 -9.35 14.81 3.01
N ARG A 26 -9.77 15.03 1.76
CA ARG A 26 -9.98 13.95 0.80
C ARG A 26 -8.69 13.20 0.47
N SER A 27 -7.59 13.90 0.26
CA SER A 27 -6.28 13.29 -0.02
C SER A 27 -5.80 12.44 1.16
N VAL A 28 -5.98 12.94 2.39
CA VAL A 28 -5.66 12.19 3.62
C VAL A 28 -6.46 10.90 3.69
N ILE A 29 -7.78 10.98 3.43
CA ILE A 29 -8.67 9.81 3.48
C ILE A 29 -8.31 8.81 2.39
N ASP A 30 -8.05 9.26 1.15
CA ASP A 30 -7.63 8.38 0.05
C ASP A 30 -6.32 7.66 0.39
N LEU A 31 -5.33 8.39 0.93
CA LEU A 31 -4.06 7.83 1.36
C LEU A 31 -4.24 6.82 2.50
N ALA A 32 -5.09 7.11 3.48
CA ALA A 32 -5.39 6.21 4.58
C ALA A 32 -6.04 4.91 4.07
N LEU A 33 -7.00 5.01 3.15
CA LEU A 33 -7.66 3.85 2.55
C LEU A 33 -6.69 2.99 1.75
N ARG A 34 -5.84 3.60 0.92
CA ARG A 34 -4.79 2.88 0.17
C ARG A 34 -3.84 2.14 1.12
N ARG A 35 -3.39 2.79 2.18
CA ARG A 35 -2.50 2.19 3.19
C ARG A 35 -3.19 1.07 3.96
N LEU A 36 -4.48 1.20 4.27
CA LEU A 36 -5.26 0.17 4.94
C LEU A 36 -5.42 -1.07 4.05
N ILE A 37 -5.79 -0.89 2.79
CA ILE A 37 -5.92 -1.98 1.81
C ILE A 37 -4.57 -2.68 1.65
N ALA A 38 -3.49 -1.92 1.46
CA ALA A 38 -2.15 -2.48 1.35
C ALA A 38 -1.75 -3.23 2.64
N SER A 39 -2.05 -2.68 3.82
CA SER A 39 -1.77 -3.34 5.10
C SER A 39 -2.50 -4.68 5.25
N LYS A 40 -3.76 -4.76 4.80
CA LYS A 40 -4.53 -6.01 4.80
C LYS A 40 -4.03 -7.00 3.76
N GLN A 41 -3.63 -6.52 2.57
CA GLN A 41 -3.05 -7.36 1.52
C GLN A 41 -1.64 -7.85 1.87
N LYS A 42 -0.86 -7.11 2.67
CA LYS A 42 0.46 -7.56 3.16
C LYS A 42 0.38 -8.88 3.91
N GLY A 43 -0.67 -9.12 4.69
CA GLY A 43 -0.86 -10.41 5.36
C GLY A 43 -0.95 -11.56 4.35
N ALA A 44 -1.79 -11.40 3.33
CA ALA A 44 -1.91 -12.37 2.24
C ALA A 44 -0.62 -12.52 1.43
N MET A 45 0.12 -11.43 1.24
CA MET A 45 1.43 -11.44 0.57
C MET A 45 2.47 -12.22 1.38
N ILE A 46 2.54 -12.01 2.70
CA ILE A 46 3.45 -12.74 3.60
C ILE A 46 3.08 -14.22 3.63
N SER A 47 1.78 -14.55 3.72
CA SER A 47 1.31 -15.93 3.63
C SER A 47 1.69 -16.58 2.30
N GLY A 48 1.52 -15.89 1.17
CA GLY A 48 1.93 -16.40 -0.14
C GLY A 48 3.45 -16.62 -0.25
N ILE A 49 4.28 -15.74 0.34
CA ILE A 49 5.74 -15.94 0.39
C ILE A 49 6.10 -17.14 1.27
N ALA A 50 5.40 -17.37 2.39
CA ALA A 50 5.63 -18.52 3.25
C ALA A 50 5.27 -19.86 2.57
N GLU A 51 4.37 -19.84 1.59
CA GLU A 51 4.00 -21.00 0.77
C GLU A 51 4.96 -21.25 -0.40
N LEU A 52 5.86 -20.30 -0.72
CA LEU A 52 6.89 -20.51 -1.73
C LEU A 52 7.95 -21.50 -1.22
N ALA A 53 7.97 -22.69 -1.80
CA ALA A 53 9.08 -23.62 -1.65
C ALA A 53 10.29 -23.16 -2.48
N ASP A 54 11.49 -23.56 -2.05
CA ASP A 54 12.75 -23.36 -2.79
C ASP A 54 13.29 -21.91 -2.82
N LEU A 55 12.87 -21.06 -1.87
CA LEU A 55 13.38 -19.68 -1.76
C LEU A 55 14.89 -19.61 -1.49
N GLU A 56 15.41 -20.53 -0.67
CA GLU A 56 16.84 -20.57 -0.32
C GLU A 56 17.73 -20.91 -1.51
N SER A 57 17.29 -21.79 -2.41
CA SER A 57 18.06 -22.15 -3.61
C SER A 57 18.01 -21.07 -4.69
N GLN A 58 17.00 -20.19 -4.65
CA GLN A 58 16.83 -19.07 -5.58
C GLN A 58 17.52 -17.78 -5.11
N LEU A 59 17.88 -17.67 -3.84
CA LEU A 59 18.66 -16.55 -3.29
C LEU A 59 20.07 -16.57 -3.88
N GLY A 60 20.28 -15.77 -4.94
CA GLY A 60 21.54 -15.70 -5.69
C GLY A 60 21.47 -16.31 -7.10
N ALA A 61 20.29 -16.75 -7.54
CA ALA A 61 20.10 -17.15 -8.93
C ALA A 61 20.45 -15.98 -9.87
N PRO A 62 21.16 -16.26 -10.99
CA PRO A 62 21.55 -15.22 -11.93
C PRO A 62 20.30 -14.55 -12.52
N VAL A 63 20.25 -13.22 -12.44
CA VAL A 63 19.15 -12.43 -13.01
C VAL A 63 19.32 -12.41 -14.53
N ILE A 64 18.41 -13.07 -15.24
CA ILE A 64 18.36 -13.03 -16.71
C ILE A 64 17.57 -11.77 -17.10
N VAL A 65 18.21 -10.82 -17.75
CA VAL A 65 17.53 -9.70 -18.38
C VAL A 65 16.75 -10.25 -19.58
N PRO A 66 15.42 -10.04 -19.67
CA PRO A 66 14.66 -10.52 -20.81
C PRO A 66 15.21 -9.91 -22.10
N ASP A 67 15.52 -10.78 -23.06
CA ASP A 67 16.17 -10.39 -24.32
C ASP A 67 15.19 -9.48 -25.08
N GLY A 68 15.57 -8.21 -25.23
CA GLY A 68 14.69 -7.12 -25.64
C GLY A 68 14.30 -7.16 -27.11
N LYS A 69 13.60 -8.21 -27.55
CA LYS A 69 12.92 -8.22 -28.85
C LYS A 69 11.54 -7.59 -28.69
N LYS A 70 11.46 -6.35 -29.16
CA LYS A 70 10.21 -5.67 -29.50
C LYS A 70 9.37 -6.49 -30.48
#